data_AF-A0A6N9TST7-F1
#
_entry.id   AF-A0A6N9TST7-F1
#
_cell.length_a   1.000
_cell.length_b   1.000
_cell.length_c   1.000
_cell.angle_alpha   90.00
_cell.angle_beta   90.00
_cell.angle_gamma   90.00
#
_symmetry.space_group_name_H-M   'P 1'
#
loop_
_entity.id
_entity.type
_entity.pdbx_description
1 polymer ?
#
loop_
_entity_poly.entity_id
_entity_poly.type
_entity_poly.pdbx_seq_one_letter_code
_entity_poly.pdbx_strand_id
1 'polypeptide(L)'
;MKTEERGDPVRTPEEPVGPDEPGGRRRDLTAAAAGVLLVVVAVVVGRAVQDANGSLQVHWPPLLASWDPHVGPGTPAAVAVAVAVLAYGPGLAARTPWRRLLLGAWATALAWIFSLALIEGWERGVARRLTTKHEYLRAIDRFDDVPAALRGFTDHIVIGPPGNWPAHVAGHPPGATLTFVGLDRIGLGGGAWAGVWCIVLGGSGVVAALIALRALAGERLARRAAPFLVLAPFAVWTGTSADGYFAGVAAWSVALLALAATGTARRPAAAALGSGLLFGVTCYLSYGLTLVAVILLAVLVLARSARPVPPFLLGALVVPAAFTLAGFNWWEGYHLLVERYYQGAGGVRPYAYWVWGNLACATLAA
;
A
#
# COMPACT_ATOMS: atom_id res chain seq x y z
N MET A 1 -9.02 56.92 41.73
CA MET A 1 -9.92 55.75 41.82
C MET A 1 -9.96 55.09 40.44
N LYS A 2 -9.08 54.09 40.27
CA LYS A 2 -8.96 53.02 39.27
C LYS A 2 -9.73 53.12 37.93
N THR A 3 -8.98 53.35 36.86
CA THR A 3 -9.25 52.86 35.49
C THR A 3 -8.59 51.48 35.33
N GLU A 4 -9.34 50.46 34.94
CA GLU A 4 -8.84 49.10 34.68
C GLU A 4 -8.17 49.03 33.31
N GLU A 5 -6.86 48.79 33.28
CA GLU A 5 -6.14 48.37 32.08
C GLU A 5 -6.34 46.87 31.86
N ARG A 6 -6.97 46.55 30.74
CA ARG A 6 -7.18 45.21 30.22
C ARG A 6 -5.88 44.75 29.54
N GLY A 7 -5.13 43.86 30.18
CA GLY A 7 -3.92 43.28 29.61
C GLY A 7 -4.21 42.41 28.38
N ASP A 8 -3.61 42.78 27.25
CA ASP A 8 -3.55 41.96 26.04
C ASP A 8 -2.76 40.66 26.29
N PRO A 9 -3.19 39.50 25.76
CA PRO A 9 -2.40 38.28 25.83
C PRO A 9 -1.18 38.44 24.90
N VAL A 10 0.01 38.38 25.51
CA VAL A 10 1.31 38.32 24.84
C VAL A 10 1.27 37.21 23.78
N ARG A 11 1.20 37.59 22.50
CA ARG A 11 1.59 36.72 21.39
C ARG A 11 3.08 36.46 21.53
N THR A 12 3.44 35.22 21.85
CA THR A 12 4.81 34.74 21.62
C THR A 12 5.14 34.95 20.14
N PRO A 13 6.28 35.59 19.81
CA PRO A 13 6.71 35.70 18.43
C PRO A 13 6.96 34.29 17.86
N GLU A 14 6.34 33.97 16.73
CA GLU A 14 6.78 32.83 15.92
C GLU A 14 8.25 33.06 15.56
N GLU A 15 9.12 32.15 16.00
CA GLU A 15 10.53 32.15 15.62
C GLU A 15 10.67 32.13 14.09
N PRO A 16 11.38 33.11 13.49
CA PRO A 16 11.68 33.09 12.08
C PRO A 16 12.62 31.91 11.78
N VAL A 17 12.20 31.09 10.81
CA VAL A 17 12.93 29.93 10.32
C VAL A 17 14.26 30.39 9.72
N GLY A 18 15.37 30.04 10.38
CA GLY A 18 16.70 30.13 9.78
C GLY A 18 16.82 29.20 8.55
N PRO A 19 17.72 29.51 7.60
CA PRO A 19 17.94 28.70 6.41
C PRO A 19 18.30 27.26 6.79
N ASP A 20 17.83 26.28 6.00
CA ASP A 20 18.08 24.84 6.22
C ASP A 20 19.55 24.60 6.60
N GLU A 21 19.78 24.01 7.77
CA GLU A 21 21.13 23.74 8.23
C GLU A 21 21.89 22.91 7.18
N PRO A 22 23.12 23.29 6.79
CA PRO A 22 23.92 22.60 5.78
C PRO A 22 24.07 21.08 5.99
N GLY A 23 23.94 20.63 7.24
CA GLY A 23 24.00 19.22 7.63
C GLY A 23 22.79 18.39 7.17
N GLY A 24 21.59 18.98 7.08
CA GLY A 24 20.38 18.29 6.61
C GLY A 24 20.48 17.94 5.13
N ARG A 25 20.85 18.92 4.30
CA ARG A 25 21.01 18.74 2.85
C ARG A 25 22.06 17.68 2.49
N ARG A 26 23.17 17.62 3.22
CA ARG A 26 24.20 16.60 3.00
C ARG A 26 23.67 15.19 3.30
N ARG A 27 22.93 15.03 4.40
CA ARG A 27 22.34 13.73 4.78
C ARG A 27 21.31 13.27 3.74
N ASP A 28 20.46 14.18 3.26
CA ASP A 28 19.47 13.87 2.22
C ASP A 28 20.14 13.44 0.92
N LEU A 29 21.18 14.15 0.49
CA LEU A 29 21.96 13.78 -0.70
C LEU A 29 22.67 12.44 -0.53
N THR A 30 23.22 12.15 0.66
CA THR A 30 23.84 10.84 0.92
C THR A 30 22.82 9.70 0.90
N ALA A 31 21.61 9.92 1.43
CA ALA A 31 20.53 8.93 1.39
C ALA A 31 20.07 8.69 -0.05
N ALA A 32 19.87 9.75 -0.82
CA ALA A 32 19.53 9.66 -2.24
C ALA A 32 20.62 8.94 -3.05
N ALA A 33 21.89 9.28 -2.83
CA ALA A 33 23.02 8.63 -3.49
C ALA A 33 23.13 7.14 -3.12
N ALA A 34 22.90 6.78 -1.86
CA ALA A 34 22.86 5.39 -1.42
C ALA A 34 21.70 4.62 -2.06
N GLY A 35 20.52 5.23 -2.18
CA GLY A 35 19.37 4.66 -2.88
C GLY A 35 19.64 4.43 -4.36
N VAL A 36 20.21 5.43 -5.05
CA VAL A 36 20.63 5.30 -6.46
C VAL A 36 21.65 4.18 -6.62
N LEU A 37 22.67 4.15 -5.75
CA LEU A 37 23.69 3.10 -5.79
C LEU A 37 23.07 1.72 -5.60
N LEU A 38 22.18 1.54 -4.62
CA LEU A 38 21.48 0.28 -4.39
C LEU A 38 20.70 -0.17 -5.63
N VAL A 39 19.95 0.74 -6.27
CA VAL A 39 19.18 0.45 -7.49
C VAL A 39 20.12 0.08 -8.65
N VAL A 40 21.19 0.85 -8.86
CA VAL A 40 22.17 0.57 -9.93
C VAL A 40 22.82 -0.80 -9.72
N VAL A 41 23.23 -1.12 -8.49
CA VAL A 41 23.80 -2.44 -8.16
C VAL A 41 22.78 -3.54 -8.41
N ALA A 42 21.51 -3.34 -8.04
CA ALA A 42 20.43 -4.32 -8.29
C ALA A 42 20.21 -4.57 -9.78
N VAL A 43 20.24 -3.53 -10.60
CA VAL A 43 20.13 -3.63 -12.06
C VAL A 43 21.33 -4.34 -12.65
N VAL A 44 22.56 -3.95 -12.29
CA VAL A 44 23.79 -4.51 -12.89
C VAL A 44 23.97 -5.98 -12.52
N VAL A 45 23.88 -6.32 -11.23
CA VAL A 45 23.99 -7.72 -10.77
C VAL A 45 22.81 -8.53 -11.28
N GLY A 46 21.61 -7.95 -11.28
CA GLY A 46 20.41 -8.61 -11.78
C GLY A 46 20.54 -8.97 -13.26
N ARG A 47 20.97 -8.03 -14.10
CA ARG A 47 21.24 -8.31 -15.53
C ARG A 47 22.30 -9.38 -15.70
N ALA A 48 23.42 -9.29 -15.00
CA ALA A 48 24.48 -10.30 -15.09
C ALA A 48 23.96 -11.72 -14.78
N VAL A 49 23.13 -11.87 -13.75
CA VAL A 49 22.53 -13.18 -13.39
C VAL A 49 21.48 -13.61 -14.42
N GLN A 50 20.60 -12.70 -14.85
CA GLN A 50 19.57 -13.01 -15.84
C GLN A 50 20.16 -13.39 -17.20
N ASP A 51 21.20 -12.70 -17.66
CA ASP A 51 21.87 -12.96 -18.93
C ASP A 51 22.69 -14.26 -18.89
N ALA A 52 23.24 -14.62 -17.72
CA ALA A 52 24.04 -15.84 -17.56
C ALA A 52 23.20 -17.12 -17.58
N ASN A 53 22.03 -17.14 -16.94
CA ASN A 53 21.25 -18.39 -16.79
C ASN A 53 19.72 -18.20 -16.76
N GLY A 54 19.20 -16.98 -16.89
CA GLY A 54 17.76 -16.71 -16.90
C GLY A 54 17.05 -16.99 -15.56
N SER A 55 17.79 -17.23 -14.47
CA SER A 55 17.22 -17.72 -13.21
C SER A 55 16.36 -16.68 -12.48
N LEU A 56 16.56 -15.39 -12.72
CA LEU A 56 15.74 -14.35 -12.08
C LEU A 56 14.31 -14.34 -12.61
N GLN A 57 14.07 -14.84 -13.82
CA GLN A 57 12.74 -14.89 -14.43
C GLN A 57 12.05 -13.51 -14.46
N VAL A 58 12.84 -12.45 -14.67
CA VAL A 58 12.38 -11.06 -14.87
C VAL A 58 13.15 -10.47 -16.04
N HIS A 59 12.46 -9.75 -16.94
CA HIS A 59 13.10 -9.20 -18.13
C HIS A 59 13.90 -7.92 -17.86
N TRP A 60 13.55 -7.16 -16.81
CA TRP A 60 14.24 -5.91 -16.43
C TRP A 60 14.59 -5.86 -14.94
N PRO A 61 15.56 -6.68 -14.47
CA PRO A 61 15.92 -6.75 -13.05
C PRO A 61 16.19 -5.36 -12.42
N PRO A 62 15.73 -5.08 -11.18
CA PRO A 62 14.97 -5.98 -10.30
C PRO A 62 13.44 -6.00 -10.57
N LEU A 63 12.97 -5.31 -11.62
CA LEU A 63 11.56 -5.21 -11.95
C LEU A 63 11.10 -6.37 -12.84
N LEU A 64 9.95 -6.96 -12.51
CA LEU A 64 9.19 -7.76 -13.46
C LEU A 64 8.48 -6.80 -14.44
N ALA A 65 9.21 -6.32 -15.44
CA ALA A 65 8.74 -5.36 -16.42
C ALA A 65 9.29 -5.71 -17.82
N SER A 66 8.62 -5.22 -18.85
CA SER A 66 9.09 -5.22 -20.24
C SER A 66 9.25 -3.79 -20.73
N TRP A 67 10.19 -3.57 -21.65
CA TRP A 67 10.35 -2.28 -22.30
C TRP A 67 9.24 -2.09 -23.33
N ASP A 68 8.36 -1.12 -23.11
CA ASP A 68 7.26 -0.80 -24.01
C ASP A 68 6.95 0.70 -23.97
N PRO A 69 7.72 1.56 -24.66
CA PRO A 69 7.46 2.99 -24.69
C PRO A 69 6.18 3.29 -25.48
N HIS A 70 5.19 3.84 -24.79
CA HIS A 70 3.92 4.22 -25.41
C HIS A 70 3.35 5.49 -24.78
N VAL A 71 2.44 6.11 -25.50
CA VAL A 71 1.64 7.24 -25.04
C VAL A 71 0.17 6.90 -25.25
N GLY A 72 -0.69 7.50 -24.44
CA GLY A 72 -2.13 7.29 -24.56
C GLY A 72 -2.92 8.43 -23.94
N PRO A 73 -4.24 8.27 -23.80
CA PRO A 73 -5.12 9.36 -23.37
C PRO A 73 -4.81 9.86 -21.95
N GLY A 74 -4.23 8.99 -21.10
CA GLY A 74 -3.77 9.36 -19.77
C GLY A 74 -2.49 10.21 -19.72
N THR A 75 -1.66 10.18 -20.78
CA THR A 75 -0.37 10.90 -20.82
C THR A 75 -0.51 12.41 -20.62
N PRO A 76 -1.35 13.14 -21.39
CA PRO A 76 -1.52 14.58 -21.16
C PRO A 76 -2.12 14.89 -19.79
N ALA A 77 -3.02 14.05 -19.28
CA ALA A 77 -3.60 14.21 -17.95
C ALA A 77 -2.55 14.04 -16.83
N ALA A 78 -1.67 13.05 -16.95
CA ALA A 78 -0.58 12.84 -16.01
C ALA A 78 0.37 14.05 -15.98
N VAL A 79 0.79 14.52 -17.15
CA VAL A 79 1.64 15.72 -17.25
C VAL A 79 0.95 16.94 -16.62
N ALA A 80 -0.34 17.15 -16.90
CA ALA A 80 -1.10 18.25 -16.31
C ALA A 80 -1.18 18.16 -14.78
N VAL A 81 -1.46 16.97 -14.22
CA VAL A 81 -1.49 16.73 -12.77
C VAL A 81 -0.11 17.00 -12.16
N ALA A 82 0.96 16.48 -12.75
CA ALA A 82 2.32 16.69 -12.27
C ALA A 82 2.68 18.18 -12.24
N VAL A 83 2.43 18.91 -13.35
CA VAL A 83 2.67 20.36 -13.43
C VAL A 83 1.84 21.12 -12.39
N ALA A 84 0.57 20.79 -12.23
CA ALA A 84 -0.31 21.45 -11.26
C ALA A 84 0.16 21.23 -9.81
N VAL A 85 0.60 20.01 -9.47
CA VAL A 85 1.13 19.70 -8.13
C VAL A 85 2.48 20.38 -7.90
N LEU A 86 3.37 20.41 -8.88
CA LEU A 86 4.67 21.09 -8.75
C LEU A 86 4.50 22.61 -8.59
N ALA A 87 3.62 23.23 -9.40
CA ALA A 87 3.41 24.67 -9.39
C ALA A 87 2.62 25.15 -8.17
N TYR A 88 1.57 24.42 -7.76
CA TYR A 88 0.61 24.90 -6.77
C TYR A 88 0.54 24.05 -5.50
N GLY A 89 1.01 22.80 -5.54
CA GLY A 89 0.88 21.81 -4.46
C GLY A 89 1.49 22.28 -3.14
N PRO A 90 2.76 22.70 -3.07
CA PRO A 90 3.38 23.16 -1.82
C PRO A 90 2.64 24.34 -1.19
N GLY A 91 2.29 25.35 -1.99
CA GLY A 91 1.57 26.54 -1.53
C GLY A 91 0.15 26.23 -1.06
N LEU A 92 -0.58 25.36 -1.77
CA LEU A 92 -1.90 24.90 -1.36
C LEU A 92 -1.84 24.03 -0.10
N ALA A 93 -0.88 23.13 0.01
CA ALA A 93 -0.71 22.25 1.16
C ALA A 93 -0.41 23.02 2.45
N ALA A 94 0.30 24.16 2.35
CA ALA A 94 0.60 25.02 3.49
C ALA A 94 -0.64 25.74 4.04
N ARG A 95 -1.51 26.26 3.16
CA ARG A 95 -2.62 27.16 3.55
C ARG A 95 -4.00 26.51 3.70
N THR A 96 -4.19 25.34 3.12
CA THR A 96 -5.53 24.72 3.04
C THR A 96 -5.95 24.14 4.40
N PRO A 97 -7.21 24.30 4.85
CA PRO A 97 -7.70 23.64 6.07
C PRO A 97 -7.47 22.12 6.01
N TRP A 98 -7.05 21.51 7.11
CA TRP A 98 -6.59 20.11 7.15
C TRP A 98 -7.55 19.13 6.47
N ARG A 99 -8.86 19.25 6.73
CA ARG A 99 -9.89 18.39 6.11
C ARG A 99 -9.93 18.51 4.58
N ARG A 100 -9.81 19.74 4.07
CA ARG A 100 -9.79 20.01 2.62
C ARG A 100 -8.45 19.57 2.01
N LEU A 101 -7.35 19.63 2.76
CA LEU A 101 -6.07 19.09 2.34
C LEU A 101 -6.16 17.57 2.13
N LEU A 102 -6.75 16.82 3.07
CA LEU A 102 -6.91 15.37 2.93
C LEU A 102 -7.77 14.99 1.72
N LEU A 103 -8.91 15.68 1.53
CA LEU A 103 -9.77 15.45 0.36
C LEU A 103 -9.07 15.82 -0.95
N GLY A 104 -8.36 16.95 -0.97
CA GLY A 104 -7.59 17.39 -2.12
C GLY A 104 -6.47 16.40 -2.46
N ALA A 105 -5.68 15.99 -1.47
CA ALA A 105 -4.62 15.00 -1.65
C ALA A 105 -5.16 13.67 -2.18
N TRP A 106 -6.30 13.19 -1.65
CA TRP A 106 -6.95 11.99 -2.18
C TRP A 106 -7.41 12.17 -3.62
N ALA A 107 -8.13 13.24 -3.92
CA ALA A 107 -8.62 13.51 -5.28
C ALA A 107 -7.46 13.64 -6.28
N THR A 108 -6.36 14.29 -5.89
CA THR A 108 -5.17 14.41 -6.74
C THR A 108 -4.45 13.07 -6.88
N ALA A 109 -4.39 12.24 -5.83
CA ALA A 109 -3.82 10.89 -5.94
C ALA A 109 -4.67 10.00 -6.87
N LEU A 110 -5.99 10.08 -6.80
CA LEU A 110 -6.88 9.42 -7.76
C LEU A 110 -6.64 9.92 -9.17
N ALA A 111 -6.59 11.23 -9.38
CA ALA A 111 -6.31 11.82 -10.69
C ALA A 111 -4.96 11.35 -11.24
N TRP A 112 -3.93 11.29 -10.40
CA TRP A 112 -2.60 10.79 -10.77
C TRP A 112 -2.64 9.32 -11.17
N ILE A 113 -3.17 8.44 -10.32
CA ILE A 113 -3.24 6.99 -10.57
C ILE A 113 -4.12 6.68 -11.79
N PHE A 114 -5.29 7.32 -11.94
CA PHE A 114 -6.13 7.15 -13.12
C PHE A 114 -5.43 7.64 -14.38
N SER A 115 -4.73 8.78 -14.32
CA SER A 115 -3.98 9.28 -15.48
C SER A 115 -2.91 8.29 -15.90
N LEU A 116 -2.16 7.71 -14.95
CA LEU A 116 -1.16 6.68 -15.25
C LEU A 116 -1.79 5.41 -15.83
N ALA A 117 -2.88 4.90 -15.25
CA ALA A 117 -3.59 3.73 -15.75
C ALA A 117 -4.14 3.95 -17.17
N LEU A 118 -4.64 5.16 -17.45
CA LEU A 118 -5.19 5.53 -18.76
C LEU A 118 -4.14 5.80 -19.84
N ILE A 119 -2.83 5.74 -19.52
CA ILE A 119 -1.80 5.72 -20.56
C ILE A 119 -1.98 4.48 -21.45
N GLU A 120 -2.42 3.36 -20.87
CA GLU A 120 -2.77 2.12 -21.58
C GLU A 120 -4.22 2.10 -22.10
N GLY A 121 -4.95 3.21 -21.93
CA GLY A 121 -6.38 3.31 -22.25
C GLY A 121 -7.30 2.57 -21.25
N TRP A 122 -8.61 2.83 -21.33
CA TRP A 122 -9.60 2.27 -20.40
C TRP A 122 -9.65 0.75 -20.43
N GLU A 123 -9.66 0.16 -21.62
CA GLU A 123 -9.86 -1.27 -21.77
C GLU A 123 -8.67 -2.07 -21.24
N ARG A 124 -7.46 -1.76 -21.69
CA ARG A 124 -6.25 -2.49 -21.27
C ARG A 124 -5.76 -2.04 -19.91
N GLY A 125 -5.78 -0.75 -19.61
CA GLY A 125 -5.27 -0.15 -18.39
C GLY A 125 -6.19 -0.28 -17.18
N VAL A 126 -7.50 -0.51 -17.38
CA VAL A 126 -8.46 -0.65 -16.28
C VAL A 126 -9.31 -1.92 -16.39
N ALA A 127 -10.13 -2.04 -17.42
CA ALA A 127 -11.15 -3.08 -17.46
C ALA A 127 -10.60 -4.51 -17.58
N ARG A 128 -9.44 -4.70 -18.22
CA ARG A 128 -8.84 -6.02 -18.46
C ARG A 128 -7.64 -6.35 -17.56
N ARG A 129 -7.07 -5.39 -16.81
CA ARG A 129 -5.88 -5.67 -15.98
C ARG A 129 -6.13 -6.76 -14.95
N LEU A 130 -7.23 -6.67 -14.22
CA LEU A 130 -7.61 -7.65 -13.20
C LEU A 130 -8.35 -8.88 -13.76
N THR A 131 -8.41 -9.07 -15.08
CA THR A 131 -9.03 -10.25 -15.71
C THR A 131 -8.03 -11.12 -16.44
N THR A 132 -6.72 -10.91 -16.26
CA THR A 132 -5.70 -11.80 -16.84
C THR A 132 -5.72 -13.18 -16.18
N LYS A 133 -5.01 -14.15 -16.76
CA LYS A 133 -5.07 -15.57 -16.36
C LYS A 133 -4.64 -15.86 -14.92
N HIS A 134 -3.93 -14.94 -14.26
CA HIS A 134 -3.43 -15.12 -12.90
C HIS A 134 -4.30 -14.47 -11.83
N GLU A 135 -5.28 -13.67 -12.23
CA GLU A 135 -6.00 -12.73 -11.37
C GLU A 135 -7.13 -13.34 -10.56
N TYR A 136 -7.49 -12.67 -9.47
CA TYR A 136 -8.56 -13.08 -8.55
C TYR A 136 -9.91 -13.28 -9.23
N LEU A 137 -10.24 -12.46 -10.24
CA LEU A 137 -11.54 -12.51 -10.91
C LEU A 137 -11.76 -13.83 -11.67
N ARG A 138 -10.71 -14.59 -11.95
CA ARG A 138 -10.81 -15.92 -12.59
C ARG A 138 -11.31 -17.01 -11.66
N ALA A 139 -11.39 -16.74 -10.36
CA ALA A 139 -11.87 -17.70 -9.37
C ALA A 139 -13.29 -17.42 -8.87
N ILE A 140 -13.92 -16.29 -9.26
CA ILE A 140 -15.21 -15.85 -8.69
C ILE A 140 -16.28 -16.94 -8.81
N ASP A 141 -16.42 -17.57 -9.97
CA ASP A 141 -17.43 -18.60 -10.24
C ASP A 141 -17.24 -19.87 -9.38
N ARG A 142 -16.07 -20.07 -8.76
CA ARG A 142 -15.81 -21.21 -7.86
C ARG A 142 -16.21 -20.92 -6.41
N PHE A 143 -16.79 -19.75 -6.13
CA PHE A 143 -17.24 -19.28 -4.81
C PHE A 143 -18.77 -19.13 -4.73
N ASP A 144 -19.54 -19.93 -5.46
CA ASP A 144 -21.02 -19.98 -5.30
C ASP A 144 -21.40 -20.32 -3.85
N ASP A 145 -20.83 -21.41 -3.32
CA ASP A 145 -20.86 -21.77 -1.90
C ASP A 145 -19.56 -21.31 -1.21
N VAL A 146 -19.60 -20.12 -0.60
CA VAL A 146 -18.44 -19.53 0.11
C VAL A 146 -17.94 -20.43 1.26
N PRO A 147 -18.81 -20.93 2.17
CA PRO A 147 -18.36 -21.88 3.20
C PRO A 147 -17.66 -23.12 2.64
N ALA A 148 -18.19 -23.74 1.57
CA ALA A 148 -17.54 -24.90 0.96
C ALA A 148 -16.21 -24.53 0.30
N ALA A 149 -16.16 -23.41 -0.44
CA ALA A 149 -14.95 -22.92 -1.08
C ALA A 149 -13.84 -22.60 -0.07
N LEU A 150 -14.18 -22.07 1.11
CA LEU A 150 -13.22 -21.81 2.19
C LEU A 150 -12.66 -23.09 2.81
N ARG A 151 -13.52 -24.10 3.06
CA ARG A 151 -13.08 -25.41 3.58
C ARG A 151 -12.16 -26.15 2.60
N GLY A 152 -12.48 -26.11 1.30
CA GLY A 152 -11.67 -26.74 0.24
C GLY A 152 -10.61 -25.84 -0.38
N PHE A 153 -10.32 -24.67 0.21
CA PHE A 153 -9.40 -23.71 -0.42
C PHE A 153 -7.98 -24.27 -0.56
N THR A 154 -7.49 -24.95 0.48
CA THR A 154 -6.14 -25.51 0.56
C THR A 154 -5.90 -26.60 -0.47
N ASP A 155 -6.92 -27.40 -0.79
CA ASP A 155 -6.87 -28.50 -1.78
C ASP A 155 -6.45 -28.07 -3.20
N HIS A 156 -6.55 -26.77 -3.49
CA HIS A 156 -6.29 -26.24 -4.83
C HIS A 156 -5.09 -25.26 -4.86
N ILE A 157 -4.29 -25.17 -3.79
CA ILE A 157 -3.08 -24.31 -3.78
C ILE A 157 -1.97 -24.89 -4.65
N VAL A 158 -1.66 -26.17 -4.46
CA VAL A 158 -0.57 -26.90 -5.13
C VAL A 158 -0.92 -27.16 -6.61
N ILE A 159 0.06 -27.17 -7.50
CA ILE A 159 -0.14 -27.53 -8.92
C ILE A 159 -0.48 -29.02 -9.01
N GLY A 160 -1.61 -29.35 -9.63
CA GLY A 160 -2.01 -30.74 -9.89
C GLY A 160 -3.53 -30.96 -9.78
N PRO A 161 -3.97 -32.23 -9.82
CA PRO A 161 -5.34 -32.60 -9.46
C PRO A 161 -5.69 -32.12 -8.03
N PRO A 162 -6.95 -31.73 -7.73
CA PRO A 162 -8.14 -31.74 -8.60
C PRO A 162 -8.27 -30.51 -9.52
N GLY A 163 -7.33 -29.56 -9.46
CA GLY A 163 -7.28 -28.38 -10.34
C GLY A 163 -6.95 -27.11 -9.56
N ASN A 164 -5.75 -26.58 -9.75
CA ASN A 164 -5.23 -25.51 -8.91
C ASN A 164 -5.89 -24.13 -9.16
N TRP A 165 -5.81 -23.26 -8.15
CA TRP A 165 -6.14 -21.86 -8.25
C TRP A 165 -5.20 -21.10 -9.21
N PRO A 166 -5.66 -19.99 -9.81
CA PRO A 166 -4.78 -18.99 -10.43
C PRO A 166 -3.69 -18.53 -9.47
N ALA A 167 -2.54 -18.08 -10.00
CA ALA A 167 -1.36 -17.78 -9.19
C ALA A 167 -1.61 -16.75 -8.06
N HIS A 168 -2.37 -15.67 -8.30
CA HIS A 168 -2.68 -14.71 -7.24
C HIS A 168 -3.66 -15.26 -6.21
N VAL A 169 -4.57 -16.15 -6.60
CA VAL A 169 -5.48 -16.80 -5.64
C VAL A 169 -4.73 -17.82 -4.79
N ALA A 170 -3.89 -18.67 -5.40
CA ALA A 170 -3.05 -19.64 -4.69
C ALA A 170 -1.99 -18.97 -3.79
N GLY A 171 -1.52 -17.79 -4.20
CA GLY A 171 -0.43 -17.05 -3.56
C GLY A 171 -0.79 -16.40 -2.23
N HIS A 172 -2.08 -16.30 -1.90
CA HIS A 172 -2.59 -15.47 -0.82
C HIS A 172 -3.74 -16.16 -0.07
N PRO A 173 -4.04 -15.76 1.17
CA PRO A 173 -5.25 -16.24 1.85
C PRO A 173 -6.52 -15.71 1.14
N PRO A 174 -7.70 -16.30 1.40
CA PRO A 174 -8.88 -16.05 0.59
C PRO A 174 -9.51 -14.65 0.74
N GLY A 175 -8.98 -13.76 1.58
CA GLY A 175 -9.59 -12.46 1.87
C GLY A 175 -9.72 -11.55 0.64
N ALA A 176 -8.71 -11.55 -0.23
CA ALA A 176 -8.75 -10.76 -1.47
C ALA A 176 -9.80 -11.32 -2.45
N THR A 177 -9.82 -12.65 -2.63
CA THR A 177 -10.82 -13.32 -3.48
C THR A 177 -12.24 -13.05 -2.99
N LEU A 178 -12.48 -13.17 -1.68
CA LEU A 178 -13.79 -12.88 -1.10
C LEU A 178 -14.21 -11.41 -1.24
N THR A 179 -13.25 -10.48 -1.26
CA THR A 179 -13.55 -9.07 -1.54
C THR A 179 -14.14 -8.91 -2.94
N PHE A 180 -13.52 -9.53 -3.96
CA PHE A 180 -14.02 -9.47 -5.34
C PHE A 180 -15.29 -10.27 -5.56
N VAL A 181 -15.46 -11.42 -4.89
CA VAL A 181 -16.74 -12.15 -4.87
C VAL A 181 -17.85 -11.30 -4.24
N GLY A 182 -17.55 -10.58 -3.17
CA GLY A 182 -18.50 -9.65 -2.54
C GLY A 182 -18.91 -8.51 -3.47
N LEU A 183 -17.96 -7.90 -4.17
CA LEU A 183 -18.23 -6.86 -5.18
C LEU A 183 -19.12 -7.39 -6.31
N ASP A 184 -18.82 -8.58 -6.81
CA ASP A 184 -19.62 -9.21 -7.86
C ASP A 184 -21.09 -9.44 -7.42
N ARG A 185 -21.27 -9.99 -6.21
CA ARG A 185 -22.60 -10.26 -5.62
C ARG A 185 -23.46 -9.01 -5.40
N ILE A 186 -22.85 -7.83 -5.21
CA ILE A 186 -23.59 -6.56 -5.06
C ILE A 186 -23.75 -5.80 -6.40
N GLY A 187 -23.44 -6.44 -7.52
CA GLY A 187 -23.59 -5.85 -8.87
C GLY A 187 -22.39 -5.03 -9.35
N LEU A 188 -21.27 -5.06 -8.63
CA LEU A 188 -20.00 -4.40 -8.99
C LEU A 188 -18.99 -5.42 -9.53
N GLY A 189 -19.47 -6.34 -10.37
CA GLY A 189 -18.68 -7.41 -10.98
C GLY A 189 -17.75 -6.95 -12.10
N GLY A 190 -16.76 -7.78 -12.44
CA GLY A 190 -15.86 -7.56 -13.57
C GLY A 190 -14.68 -6.61 -13.31
N GLY A 191 -13.75 -6.60 -14.26
CA GLY A 191 -12.44 -5.97 -14.09
C GLY A 191 -12.46 -4.44 -13.96
N ALA A 192 -13.45 -3.77 -14.56
CA ALA A 192 -13.58 -2.32 -14.44
C ALA A 192 -13.87 -1.89 -12.99
N TRP A 193 -14.87 -2.50 -12.35
CA TRP A 193 -15.21 -2.22 -10.97
C TRP A 193 -14.11 -2.65 -10.00
N ALA A 194 -13.50 -3.82 -10.22
CA ALA A 194 -12.34 -4.27 -9.45
C ALA A 194 -11.15 -3.30 -9.57
N GLY A 195 -10.90 -2.76 -10.77
CA GLY A 195 -9.83 -1.80 -11.03
C GLY A 195 -10.07 -0.47 -10.33
N VAL A 196 -11.29 0.06 -10.44
CA VAL A 196 -11.71 1.28 -9.72
C VAL A 196 -11.62 1.09 -8.21
N TRP A 197 -12.08 -0.05 -7.68
CA TRP A 197 -11.94 -0.39 -6.26
C TRP A 197 -10.47 -0.29 -5.80
N CYS A 198 -9.56 -0.90 -6.55
CA CYS A 198 -8.14 -0.88 -6.24
C CYS A 198 -7.54 0.54 -6.27
N ILE A 199 -7.88 1.34 -7.28
CA ILE A 199 -7.41 2.74 -7.38
C ILE A 199 -7.95 3.58 -6.22
N VAL A 200 -9.24 3.46 -5.92
CA VAL A 200 -9.92 4.27 -4.89
C VAL A 200 -9.35 3.96 -3.50
N LEU A 201 -9.26 2.68 -3.15
CA LEU A 201 -8.75 2.22 -1.86
C LEU A 201 -7.23 2.44 -1.76
N GLY A 202 -6.47 2.12 -2.80
CA GLY A 202 -5.03 2.34 -2.82
C GLY A 202 -4.64 3.82 -2.75
N GLY A 203 -5.33 4.67 -3.51
CA GLY A 203 -5.17 6.13 -3.45
C GLY A 203 -5.50 6.72 -2.08
N SER A 204 -6.42 6.09 -1.32
CA SER A 204 -6.73 6.51 0.05
C SER A 204 -5.55 6.29 1.02
N GLY A 205 -4.57 5.46 0.65
CA GLY A 205 -3.32 5.27 1.39
C GLY A 205 -2.54 6.58 1.61
N VAL A 206 -2.63 7.53 0.67
CA VAL A 206 -2.06 8.88 0.83
C VAL A 206 -2.68 9.61 2.02
N VAL A 207 -4.00 9.51 2.19
CA VAL A 207 -4.72 10.11 3.33
C VAL A 207 -4.29 9.46 4.63
N ALA A 208 -4.23 8.12 4.66
CA ALA A 208 -3.80 7.38 5.83
C ALA A 208 -2.36 7.74 6.24
N ALA A 209 -1.43 7.83 5.27
CA ALA A 209 -0.06 8.27 5.51
C ALA A 209 0.00 9.70 6.06
N LEU A 210 -0.76 10.64 5.51
CA LEU A 210 -0.83 12.02 6.02
C LEU A 210 -1.37 12.10 7.45
N ILE A 211 -2.38 11.28 7.78
CA ILE A 211 -2.92 11.18 9.13
C ILE A 211 -1.86 10.63 10.09
N ALA A 212 -1.17 9.54 9.72
CA ALA A 212 -0.13 8.94 10.52
C ALA A 212 1.05 9.91 10.76
N LEU A 213 1.52 10.59 9.70
CA LEU A 213 2.57 11.60 9.78
C LEU A 213 2.17 12.77 10.68
N ARG A 214 0.92 13.26 10.57
CA ARG A 214 0.44 14.33 11.44
C ARG A 214 0.42 13.90 12.91
N ALA A 215 0.00 12.67 13.18
CA ALA A 215 -0.07 12.14 14.54
C ALA A 215 1.32 11.94 15.16
N LEU A 216 2.30 11.46 14.38
CA LEU A 216 3.63 11.09 14.87
C LEU A 216 4.67 12.22 14.80
N ALA A 217 4.59 13.07 13.78
CA ALA A 217 5.62 14.07 13.46
C ALA A 217 5.07 15.50 13.31
N GLY A 218 3.77 15.69 13.55
CA GLY A 218 3.13 17.00 13.53
C GLY A 218 2.62 17.44 12.15
N GLU A 219 1.71 18.41 12.18
CA GLU A 219 0.96 18.85 10.99
C GLU A 219 1.85 19.53 9.94
N ARG A 220 2.90 20.26 10.35
CA ARG A 220 3.81 20.95 9.44
C ARG A 220 4.53 19.98 8.50
N LEU A 221 5.07 18.87 9.04
CA LEU A 221 5.76 17.87 8.23
C LEU A 221 4.78 17.12 7.32
N ALA A 222 3.60 16.76 7.85
CA ALA A 222 2.56 16.11 7.05
C ALA A 222 2.12 16.96 5.85
N ARG A 223 1.95 18.28 6.05
CA ARG A 223 1.64 19.22 4.96
C ARG A 223 2.74 19.28 3.91
N ARG A 224 4.01 19.30 4.33
CA ARG A 224 5.15 19.28 3.43
C ARG A 224 5.26 17.99 2.63
N ALA A 225 4.88 16.86 3.22
CA ALA A 225 4.88 15.55 2.56
C ALA A 225 3.76 15.38 1.52
N ALA A 226 2.65 16.11 1.63
CA ALA A 226 1.46 15.88 0.81
C ALA A 226 1.72 15.91 -0.71
N PRO A 227 2.42 16.91 -1.29
CA PRO A 227 2.71 16.92 -2.73
C PRO A 227 3.56 15.73 -3.18
N PHE A 228 4.50 15.29 -2.34
CA PHE A 228 5.37 14.15 -2.63
C PHE A 228 4.59 12.84 -2.60
N LEU A 229 3.79 12.61 -1.55
CA LEU A 229 2.98 11.40 -1.41
C LEU A 229 1.96 11.24 -2.53
N VAL A 230 1.39 12.33 -3.03
CA VAL A 230 0.41 12.30 -4.12
C VAL A 230 1.02 11.87 -5.45
N LEU A 231 2.24 12.31 -5.74
CA LEU A 231 2.96 11.98 -6.98
C LEU A 231 3.91 10.78 -6.83
N ALA A 232 3.97 10.16 -5.66
CA ALA A 232 5.01 9.18 -5.36
C ALA A 232 4.96 7.98 -6.34
N PRO A 233 6.12 7.42 -6.71
CA PRO A 233 6.22 6.39 -7.75
C PRO A 233 5.38 5.14 -7.49
N PHE A 234 5.08 4.81 -6.21
CA PHE A 234 4.21 3.69 -5.85
C PHE A 234 2.86 3.68 -6.60
N ALA A 235 2.40 4.84 -7.06
CA ALA A 235 1.20 5.01 -7.89
C ALA A 235 1.21 4.12 -9.15
N VAL A 236 2.39 3.85 -9.73
CA VAL A 236 2.56 2.96 -10.89
C VAL A 236 2.12 1.52 -10.57
N TRP A 237 2.45 1.02 -9.38
CA TRP A 237 2.06 -0.32 -8.92
C TRP A 237 0.69 -0.37 -8.26
N THR A 238 0.17 0.78 -7.82
CA THR A 238 -1.17 0.91 -7.24
C THR A 238 -2.25 0.84 -8.31
N GLY A 239 -1.94 1.30 -9.53
CA GLY A 239 -2.87 1.32 -10.66
C GLY A 239 -3.47 -0.05 -10.96
N THR A 240 -4.77 -0.20 -10.70
CA THR A 240 -5.58 -1.40 -11.04
C THR A 240 -4.95 -2.72 -10.61
N SER A 241 -4.30 -2.71 -9.45
CA SER A 241 -3.70 -3.90 -8.83
C SER A 241 -4.30 -4.14 -7.45
N ALA A 242 -4.56 -5.40 -7.12
CA ALA A 242 -4.99 -5.80 -5.78
C ALA A 242 -4.00 -5.35 -4.69
N ASP A 243 -2.70 -5.32 -5.00
CA ASP A 243 -1.65 -4.86 -4.08
C ASP A 243 -1.85 -3.40 -3.64
N GLY A 244 -2.35 -2.55 -4.55
CA GLY A 244 -2.71 -1.16 -4.23
C GLY A 244 -3.81 -1.10 -3.17
N TYR A 245 -4.86 -1.91 -3.32
CA TYR A 245 -5.91 -2.06 -2.32
C TYR A 245 -5.34 -2.60 -0.99
N PHE A 246 -4.44 -3.59 -1.02
CA PHE A 246 -3.84 -4.16 0.18
C PHE A 246 -3.01 -3.13 0.94
N ALA A 247 -2.20 -2.35 0.22
CA ALA A 247 -1.42 -1.25 0.78
C ALA A 247 -2.32 -0.18 1.40
N GLY A 248 -3.47 0.13 0.79
CA GLY A 248 -4.47 1.04 1.35
C GLY A 248 -5.01 0.54 2.71
N VAL A 249 -5.42 -0.73 2.80
CA VAL A 249 -5.90 -1.34 4.05
C VAL A 249 -4.81 -1.31 5.14
N ALA A 250 -3.58 -1.70 4.79
CA ALA A 250 -2.44 -1.68 5.71
C ALA A 250 -2.12 -0.25 6.19
N ALA A 251 -2.14 0.73 5.29
CA ALA A 251 -1.89 2.13 5.64
C ALA A 251 -2.95 2.68 6.61
N TRP A 252 -4.22 2.32 6.44
CA TRP A 252 -5.28 2.70 7.39
C TRP A 252 -5.12 2.02 8.75
N SER A 253 -4.67 0.76 8.79
CA SER A 253 -4.30 0.11 10.06
C SER A 253 -3.23 0.91 10.80
N VAL A 254 -2.16 1.32 10.10
CA VAL A 254 -1.07 2.15 10.65
C VAL A 254 -1.59 3.51 11.12
N ALA A 255 -2.41 4.19 10.31
CA ALA A 255 -2.94 5.52 10.64
C ALA A 255 -3.83 5.49 11.90
N LEU A 256 -4.71 4.49 12.00
CA LEU A 256 -5.58 4.33 13.17
C LEU A 256 -4.76 3.98 14.43
N LEU A 257 -3.72 3.16 14.31
CA LEU A 257 -2.82 2.87 15.43
C LEU A 257 -2.09 4.13 15.88
N ALA A 258 -1.57 4.92 14.94
CA ALA A 258 -0.87 6.17 15.24
C ALA A 258 -1.79 7.15 15.98
N LEU A 259 -3.05 7.29 15.56
CA LEU A 259 -4.05 8.13 16.24
C LEU A 259 -4.37 7.63 17.65
N ALA A 260 -4.48 6.31 17.83
CA ALA A 260 -4.75 5.70 19.13
C ALA A 260 -3.56 5.82 20.08
N ALA A 261 -2.34 5.55 19.60
CA ALA A 261 -1.11 5.56 20.38
C ALA A 261 -0.72 6.96 20.85
N THR A 262 -0.96 7.98 20.02
CA THR A 262 -0.70 9.40 20.33
C THR A 262 -1.83 10.08 21.10
N GLY A 263 -2.96 9.39 21.32
CA GLY A 263 -4.11 9.94 22.06
C GLY A 263 -4.88 11.04 21.30
N THR A 264 -4.68 11.16 19.99
CA THR A 264 -5.30 12.20 19.16
C THR A 264 -6.67 11.78 18.59
N ALA A 265 -7.02 10.50 18.70
CA ALA A 265 -8.35 9.99 18.37
C ALA A 265 -9.39 10.42 19.43
N ARG A 266 -10.62 10.74 18.99
CA ARG A 266 -11.76 10.99 19.90
C ARG A 266 -12.11 9.77 20.77
N ARG A 267 -11.92 8.56 20.23
CA ARG A 267 -12.13 7.28 20.92
C ARG A 267 -10.91 6.38 20.67
N PRO A 268 -9.83 6.52 21.47
CA PRO A 268 -8.57 5.80 21.24
C PRO A 268 -8.73 4.29 21.20
N ALA A 269 -9.55 3.71 22.08
CA ALA A 269 -9.83 2.28 22.09
C ALA A 269 -10.52 1.78 20.81
N ALA A 270 -11.49 2.55 20.28
CA ALA A 270 -12.16 2.20 19.03
C ALA A 270 -11.22 2.34 17.81
N ALA A 271 -10.35 3.35 17.81
CA ALA A 271 -9.33 3.48 16.78
C ALA A 271 -8.32 2.33 16.81
N ALA A 272 -7.88 1.91 18.00
CA ALA A 272 -7.02 0.75 18.17
C ALA A 272 -7.70 -0.55 17.73
N LEU A 273 -8.97 -0.76 18.11
CA LEU A 273 -9.77 -1.90 17.66
C LEU A 273 -9.90 -1.94 16.13
N GLY A 274 -10.22 -0.80 15.51
CA GLY A 274 -10.30 -0.68 14.05
C GLY A 274 -8.95 -0.91 13.36
N SER A 275 -7.85 -0.40 13.94
CA SER A 275 -6.49 -0.68 13.47
C SER A 275 -6.19 -2.18 13.48
N GLY A 276 -6.51 -2.84 14.59
CA GLY A 276 -6.38 -4.29 14.76
C GLY A 276 -7.18 -5.05 13.71
N LEU A 277 -8.46 -4.72 13.55
CA LEU A 277 -9.34 -5.35 12.56
C LEU A 277 -8.74 -5.25 11.15
N LEU A 278 -8.29 -4.07 10.75
CA LEU A 278 -7.67 -3.88 9.44
C LEU A 278 -6.36 -4.66 9.31
N PHE A 279 -5.55 -4.78 10.38
CA PHE A 279 -4.35 -5.62 10.36
C PHE A 279 -4.71 -7.11 10.21
N GLY A 280 -5.76 -7.58 10.89
CA GLY A 280 -6.31 -8.92 10.69
C GLY A 280 -6.75 -9.15 9.24
N VAL A 281 -7.42 -8.17 8.62
CA VAL A 281 -7.76 -8.20 7.19
C VAL A 281 -6.47 -8.28 6.35
N THR A 282 -5.48 -7.42 6.60
CA THR A 282 -4.19 -7.41 5.90
C THR A 282 -3.50 -8.78 5.91
N CYS A 283 -3.48 -9.49 7.04
CA CYS A 283 -2.93 -10.84 7.16
C CYS A 283 -3.68 -11.90 6.34
N TYR A 284 -4.94 -11.62 5.96
CA TYR A 284 -5.78 -12.47 5.11
C TYR A 284 -5.88 -11.97 3.66
N LEU A 285 -5.29 -10.81 3.34
CA LEU A 285 -5.11 -10.33 1.98
C LEU A 285 -3.83 -10.89 1.37
N SER A 286 -2.76 -11.03 2.15
CA SER A 286 -1.50 -11.62 1.70
C SER A 286 -0.65 -12.11 2.89
N TYR A 287 -0.07 -13.31 2.77
CA TYR A 287 0.84 -13.87 3.78
C TYR A 287 2.04 -12.97 4.07
N GLY A 288 2.60 -12.30 3.05
CA GLY A 288 3.76 -11.43 3.20
C GLY A 288 3.46 -10.13 3.96
N LEU A 289 2.20 -9.70 4.03
CA LEU A 289 1.82 -8.47 4.70
C LEU A 289 1.75 -8.58 6.22
N THR A 290 1.96 -9.78 6.78
CA THR A 290 2.23 -9.96 8.21
C THR A 290 3.41 -9.10 8.68
N LEU A 291 4.36 -8.79 7.79
CA LEU A 291 5.49 -7.88 8.05
C LEU A 291 5.08 -6.45 8.37
N VAL A 292 3.86 -6.02 8.05
CA VAL A 292 3.31 -4.72 8.49
C VAL A 292 3.30 -4.60 10.02
N ALA A 293 3.31 -5.72 10.75
CA ALA A 293 3.49 -5.74 12.20
C ALA A 293 4.75 -4.97 12.66
N VAL A 294 5.83 -4.99 11.88
CA VAL A 294 7.07 -4.24 12.19
C VAL A 294 6.83 -2.73 12.12
N ILE A 295 6.06 -2.26 11.14
CA ILE A 295 5.68 -0.85 11.01
C ILE A 295 4.76 -0.44 12.17
N LEU A 296 3.79 -1.29 12.53
CA LEU A 296 2.89 -1.05 13.66
C LEU A 296 3.66 -1.00 15.00
N LEU A 297 4.66 -1.88 15.18
CA LEU A 297 5.55 -1.82 16.34
C LEU A 297 6.35 -0.51 16.36
N ALA A 298 6.88 -0.07 15.22
CA ALA A 298 7.57 1.21 15.12
C ALA A 298 6.66 2.38 15.53
N VAL A 299 5.38 2.35 15.16
CA VAL A 299 4.39 3.35 15.63
C VAL A 299 4.28 3.36 17.16
N LEU A 300 4.18 2.20 17.81
CA LEU A 300 4.09 2.10 19.27
C LEU A 300 5.35 2.60 19.97
N VAL A 301 6.53 2.30 19.40
CA VAL A 301 7.84 2.75 19.90
C VAL A 301 7.96 4.27 19.76
N LEU A 302 7.63 4.83 18.60
CA LEU A 302 7.67 6.27 18.35
C LEU A 302 6.69 7.04 19.23
N ALA A 303 5.47 6.51 19.40
CA ALA A 303 4.45 7.09 20.28
C ALA A 303 4.71 6.82 21.77
N ARG A 304 5.68 5.95 22.11
CA ARG A 304 6.03 5.53 23.48
C ARG A 304 4.82 5.08 24.30
N SER A 305 3.93 4.31 23.67
CA SER A 305 2.64 3.94 24.27
C SER A 305 2.24 2.52 23.92
N ALA A 306 2.03 1.69 24.94
CA ALA A 306 1.47 0.34 24.80
C ALA A 306 -0.05 0.28 25.06
N ARG A 307 -0.67 1.42 25.41
CA ARG A 307 -2.12 1.50 25.71
C ARG A 307 -3.04 0.96 24.61
N PRO A 308 -2.77 1.15 23.30
CA PRO A 308 -3.66 0.63 22.27
C PRO A 308 -3.49 -0.88 22.03
N VAL A 309 -2.49 -1.55 22.62
CA VAL A 309 -2.18 -2.96 22.31
C VAL A 309 -3.34 -3.91 22.62
N PRO A 310 -3.98 -3.90 23.81
CA PRO A 310 -5.10 -4.81 24.07
C PRO A 310 -6.28 -4.66 23.09
N PRO A 311 -6.86 -3.45 22.86
CA PRO A 311 -7.93 -3.32 21.87
C PRO A 311 -7.47 -3.62 20.44
N PHE A 312 -6.22 -3.31 20.08
CA PHE A 312 -5.66 -3.71 18.80
C PHE A 312 -5.64 -5.23 18.62
N LEU A 313 -5.16 -5.98 19.61
CA LEU A 313 -5.12 -7.45 19.55
C LEU A 313 -6.53 -8.04 19.42
N LEU A 314 -7.51 -7.49 20.14
CA LEU A 314 -8.92 -7.92 20.02
C LEU A 314 -9.44 -7.72 18.60
N GLY A 315 -9.14 -6.59 17.96
CA GLY A 315 -9.51 -6.35 16.57
C GLY A 315 -8.79 -7.30 15.60
N ALA A 316 -7.49 -7.50 15.81
CA ALA A 316 -6.65 -8.33 14.95
C ALA A 316 -7.06 -9.81 14.94
N LEU A 317 -7.69 -10.29 16.00
CA LEU A 317 -8.19 -11.67 16.10
C LEU A 317 -9.52 -11.92 15.39
N VAL A 318 -10.29 -10.88 15.05
CA VAL A 318 -11.63 -11.04 14.44
C VAL A 318 -11.57 -11.81 13.12
N VAL A 319 -10.69 -11.39 12.21
CA VAL A 319 -10.57 -12.01 10.88
C VAL A 319 -10.00 -13.43 10.97
N PRO A 320 -8.88 -13.67 11.68
CA PRO A 320 -8.41 -15.03 11.94
C PRO A 320 -9.50 -15.96 12.49
N ALA A 321 -10.21 -15.53 13.53
CA ALA A 321 -11.27 -16.33 14.14
C ALA A 321 -12.40 -16.62 13.15
N ALA A 322 -12.86 -15.62 12.38
CA ALA A 322 -13.93 -15.79 11.40
C ALA A 322 -13.55 -16.82 10.32
N PHE A 323 -12.34 -16.74 9.77
CA PHE A 323 -11.88 -17.68 8.74
C PHE A 323 -11.63 -19.08 9.29
N THR A 324 -11.05 -19.19 10.49
CA THR A 324 -10.88 -20.49 11.15
C THR A 324 -12.23 -21.16 11.42
N LEU A 325 -13.22 -20.41 11.91
CA LEU A 325 -14.59 -20.93 12.12
C LEU A 325 -15.28 -21.28 10.79
N ALA A 326 -14.95 -20.59 9.70
CA ALA A 326 -15.42 -20.92 8.36
C ALA A 326 -14.70 -22.14 7.75
N GLY A 327 -13.69 -22.68 8.44
CA GLY A 327 -12.96 -23.90 8.06
C GLY A 327 -11.71 -23.67 7.21
N PHE A 328 -11.19 -22.45 7.16
CA PHE A 328 -9.90 -22.16 6.51
C PHE A 328 -8.75 -22.18 7.53
N ASN A 329 -7.74 -23.01 7.25
CA ASN A 329 -6.52 -23.10 8.05
C ASN A 329 -5.38 -22.29 7.43
N TRP A 330 -5.04 -21.17 8.07
CA TRP A 330 -4.01 -20.24 7.58
C TRP A 330 -2.61 -20.88 7.53
N TRP A 331 -2.25 -21.68 8.53
CA TRP A 331 -0.92 -22.30 8.62
C TRP A 331 -0.72 -23.38 7.57
N GLU A 332 -1.73 -24.23 7.38
CA GLU A 332 -1.74 -25.22 6.30
C GLU A 332 -1.64 -24.54 4.93
N GLY A 333 -2.44 -23.50 4.70
CA GLY A 333 -2.35 -22.69 3.48
C GLY A 333 -0.96 -22.10 3.27
N TYR A 334 -0.28 -21.62 4.32
CA TYR A 334 1.09 -21.12 4.23
C TYR A 334 2.09 -22.21 3.86
N HIS A 335 2.01 -23.39 4.48
CA HIS A 335 2.91 -24.51 4.15
C HIS A 335 2.73 -24.98 2.70
N LEU A 336 1.48 -25.10 2.24
CA LEU A 336 1.17 -25.43 0.84
C LEU A 336 1.61 -24.32 -0.13
N LEU A 337 1.54 -23.05 0.29
CA LEU A 337 2.08 -21.95 -0.49
C LEU A 337 3.60 -22.07 -0.65
N VAL A 338 4.33 -22.47 0.39
CA VAL A 338 5.78 -22.70 0.27
C VAL A 338 6.07 -23.78 -0.77
N GLU A 339 5.33 -24.88 -0.76
CA GLU A 339 5.44 -25.90 -1.80
C GLU A 339 5.12 -25.32 -3.19
N ARG A 340 3.99 -24.62 -3.32
CA ARG A 340 3.58 -23.95 -4.56
C ARG A 340 4.60 -22.94 -5.07
N TYR A 341 5.31 -22.25 -4.18
CA TYR A 341 6.36 -21.30 -4.53
C TYR A 341 7.53 -22.01 -5.22
N TYR A 342 7.97 -23.15 -4.68
CA TYR A 342 9.04 -23.95 -5.26
C TYR A 342 8.62 -24.71 -6.52
N GLN A 343 7.33 -25.00 -6.71
CA GLN A 343 6.79 -25.50 -7.98
C GLN A 343 6.79 -24.45 -9.11
N GLY A 344 6.78 -23.16 -8.74
CA GLY A 344 6.78 -22.04 -9.68
C GLY A 344 8.16 -21.46 -9.93
N ALA A 345 8.20 -20.20 -10.38
CA ALA A 345 9.45 -19.47 -10.62
C ALA A 345 10.32 -19.32 -9.35
N GLY A 346 9.72 -19.43 -8.15
CA GLY A 346 10.43 -19.39 -6.88
C GLY A 346 11.46 -20.52 -6.73
N GLY A 347 11.23 -21.69 -7.33
CA GLY A 347 12.18 -22.81 -7.30
C GLY A 347 13.46 -22.60 -8.09
N VAL A 348 13.50 -21.61 -8.98
CA VAL A 348 14.66 -21.30 -9.82
C VAL A 348 15.31 -19.97 -9.41
N ARG A 349 14.53 -19.05 -8.82
CA ARG A 349 15.00 -17.71 -8.47
C ARG A 349 16.06 -17.74 -7.37
N PRO A 350 17.22 -17.06 -7.55
CA PRO A 350 18.25 -16.98 -6.52
C PRO A 350 17.77 -16.13 -5.35
N TYR A 351 17.48 -16.79 -4.22
CA TYR A 351 16.96 -16.15 -3.01
C TYR A 351 17.86 -15.00 -2.53
N ALA A 352 19.18 -15.20 -2.54
CA ALA A 352 20.15 -14.22 -2.07
C ALA A 352 20.10 -12.87 -2.84
N TYR A 353 19.78 -12.89 -4.13
CA TYR A 353 19.58 -11.66 -4.91
C TYR A 353 18.35 -10.88 -4.42
N TRP A 354 17.23 -11.58 -4.21
CA TRP A 354 15.97 -10.95 -3.88
C TRP A 354 15.91 -10.37 -2.46
N VAL A 355 16.75 -10.83 -1.52
CA VAL A 355 16.86 -10.24 -0.18
C VAL A 355 17.14 -8.73 -0.24
N TRP A 356 18.06 -8.30 -1.11
CA TRP A 356 18.44 -6.90 -1.24
C TRP A 356 17.88 -6.24 -2.51
N GLY A 357 17.60 -7.00 -3.57
CA GLY A 357 16.88 -6.53 -4.75
C GLY A 357 15.48 -6.00 -4.43
N ASN A 358 14.79 -6.62 -3.47
CA ASN A 358 13.49 -6.11 -2.99
C ASN A 358 13.62 -4.74 -2.30
N LEU A 359 14.74 -4.44 -1.64
CA LEU A 359 14.99 -3.11 -1.08
C LEU A 359 15.20 -2.06 -2.17
N ALA A 360 15.82 -2.44 -3.29
CA ALA A 360 15.90 -1.58 -4.48
C ALA A 360 14.51 -1.31 -5.08
N CYS A 361 13.64 -2.33 -5.18
CA CYS A 361 12.24 -2.13 -5.59
C CYS A 361 11.48 -1.19 -4.65
N ALA A 362 11.65 -1.35 -3.33
CA ALA A 362 11.06 -0.45 -2.34
C ALA A 362 11.58 0.99 -2.49
N THR A 363 12.87 1.16 -2.79
CA THR A 363 13.48 2.47 -3.06
C THR A 363 12.92 3.12 -4.31
N LEU A 364 12.64 2.34 -5.36
CA LEU A 364 12.00 2.83 -6.59
C LEU A 364 10.53 3.24 -6.37
N ALA A 365 9.84 2.63 -5.41
CA ALA A 365 8.45 2.94 -5.11
C ALA A 365 8.27 4.15 -4.17
N ALA A 366 9.30 4.50 -3.40
CA ALA A 366 9.30 5.60 -2.42
C ALA A 366 9.41 6.98 -3.09
#